data_AF-A0A034UZN3-F1
#
_entry.id   AF-A0A034UZN3-F1
#
_cell.length_a   1.000
_cell.length_b   1.000
_cell.length_c   1.000
_cell.angle_alpha   90.00
_cell.angle_beta   90.00
_cell.angle_gamma   90.00
#
_symmetry.space_group_name_H-M   'P 1'
#
loop_
_entity.id
_entity.type
_entity.pdbx_description
1 polymer ?
#
loop_
_entity_poly.entity_id
_entity_poly.type
_entity_poly.pdbx_seq_one_letter_code
_entity_poly.pdbx_strand_id
1 'polypeptide(L)'
;MGDKYNLLLLFDRPHEPVFMEKGRGVVFDVPKKFLTDRYRVIDNEVLDRFSERAESLVNVRDISMPDLSLPSKLSRKAHFSLCVPAHRLMAARLIDTFMSAPTVA
;
A
#
# COMPACT_ATOMS: atom_id res chain seq x y z
N MET A 1 -18.18 -5.88 0.63
CA MET A 1 -17.48 -5.51 -0.62
C MET A 1 -16.74 -4.22 -0.30
N GLY A 2 -15.44 -4.13 -0.57
CA GLY A 2 -14.68 -2.91 -0.25
C GLY A 2 -15.25 -1.72 -1.02
N ASP A 3 -15.30 -0.55 -0.38
CA ASP A 3 -15.71 0.65 -1.09
C ASP A 3 -14.60 1.03 -2.09
N LYS A 4 -14.94 1.02 -3.39
CA LYS A 4 -14.03 1.43 -4.47
C LYS A 4 -13.46 2.83 -4.25
N TYR A 5 -14.18 3.71 -3.54
CA TYR A 5 -13.71 5.06 -3.26
C TYR A 5 -12.52 5.08 -2.29
N ASN A 6 -12.32 4.02 -1.49
CA ASN A 6 -11.14 3.91 -0.62
C ASN A 6 -9.83 3.83 -1.42
N LEU A 7 -9.87 3.37 -2.68
CA LEU A 7 -8.69 3.38 -3.55
C LEU A 7 -8.18 4.79 -3.82
N LEU A 8 -9.05 5.80 -3.79
CA LEU A 8 -8.65 7.20 -4.01
C LEU A 8 -7.73 7.71 -2.90
N LEU A 9 -7.86 7.17 -1.68
CA LEU A 9 -7.01 7.53 -0.55
C LEU A 9 -5.55 7.08 -0.73
N LEU A 10 -5.30 6.08 -1.58
CA LEU A 10 -3.95 5.60 -1.87
C LEU A 10 -3.14 6.57 -2.74
N PHE A 11 -3.80 7.55 -3.37
CA PHE A 11 -3.15 8.62 -4.14
C PHE A 11 -2.74 9.81 -3.24
N ASP A 12 -3.23 9.87 -2.01
CA ASP A 12 -2.87 10.91 -1.05
C ASP A 12 -1.51 10.61 -0.40
N ARG A 13 -0.58 11.56 -0.51
CA ARG A 13 0.79 11.51 0.03
C ARG A 13 1.48 10.16 -0.23
N PRO A 14 1.86 9.86 -1.49
CA PRO A 14 2.33 8.54 -1.90
C PRO A 14 3.62 8.07 -1.22
N HIS A 15 4.43 9.00 -0.71
CA HIS A 15 5.66 8.67 0.02
C HIS A 15 5.42 8.27 1.47
N GLU A 16 4.29 8.65 2.07
CA GLU A 16 3.92 8.29 3.43
C GLU A 16 3.41 6.85 3.50
N PRO A 17 3.75 6.09 4.55
CA PRO A 17 3.16 4.77 4.80
C PRO A 17 1.63 4.80 4.85
N VAL A 18 1.00 3.72 4.39
CA VAL A 18 -0.46 3.66 4.22
C VAL A 18 -1.24 3.59 5.54
N PHE A 19 -0.60 3.14 6.63
CA PHE A 19 -1.20 3.09 7.97
C PHE A 19 -1.21 4.45 8.69
N MET A 20 -0.72 5.51 8.05
CA MET A 20 -0.92 6.88 8.51
C MET A 20 -2.26 7.41 8.01
N GLU A 21 -2.71 8.51 8.61
CA GLU A 21 -3.93 9.20 8.19
C GLU A 21 -3.88 9.63 6.72
N LYS A 22 -4.96 9.37 5.98
CA LYS A 22 -5.18 9.73 4.57
C LYS A 22 -6.45 10.56 4.42
N GLY A 23 -6.40 11.54 3.53
CA GLY A 23 -7.54 12.39 3.21
C GLY A 23 -8.03 13.20 4.41
N ARG A 24 -9.24 12.91 4.88
CA ARG A 24 -9.88 13.55 6.04
C ARG A 24 -10.06 12.51 7.15
N GLY A 25 -9.03 12.26 7.95
CA GLY A 25 -9.16 11.40 9.14
C GLY A 25 -9.25 9.89 8.90
N VAL A 26 -8.96 9.38 7.69
CA VAL A 26 -9.11 7.94 7.39
C VAL A 26 -7.79 7.20 7.62
N VAL A 27 -7.83 6.07 8.34
CA VAL A 27 -6.66 5.21 8.56
C VAL A 27 -6.93 3.80 8.05
N PHE A 28 -5.94 3.22 7.38
CA PHE A 28 -5.98 1.81 6.97
C PHE A 28 -5.47 0.93 8.12
N ASP A 29 -6.31 0.02 8.60
CA ASP A 29 -5.89 -1.03 9.52
C ASP A 29 -5.21 -2.15 8.73
N VAL A 30 -3.89 -2.22 8.82
CA VAL A 30 -3.05 -3.07 7.98
C VAL A 30 -2.48 -4.25 8.79
N PRO A 31 -2.66 -5.50 8.33
CA PRO A 31 -2.01 -6.65 8.93
C PRO A 31 -0.48 -6.48 9.03
N LYS A 32 0.08 -6.80 10.19
CA LYS A 32 1.52 -6.61 10.52
C LYS A 32 2.49 -7.18 9.47
N LYS A 33 2.11 -8.25 8.78
CA LYS A 33 2.94 -8.88 7.75
C LYS A 33 3.24 -7.96 6.56
N PHE A 34 2.37 -7.00 6.27
CA PHE A 34 2.53 -6.04 5.19
C PHE A 34 3.36 -4.80 5.58
N LEU A 35 3.70 -4.67 6.87
CA LEU A 35 4.63 -3.64 7.30
C LEU A 35 6.04 -3.99 6.81
N THR A 36 6.76 -2.98 6.32
CA THR A 36 8.19 -3.11 6.01
C THR A 36 8.99 -3.38 7.28
N ASP A 37 10.15 -4.01 7.18
CA ASP A 37 10.97 -4.39 8.34
C ASP A 37 11.25 -3.23 9.31
N ARG A 38 11.43 -2.01 8.79
CA ARG A 38 11.59 -0.79 9.61
C ARG A 38 10.43 -0.55 10.58
N TYR A 39 9.21 -0.89 10.20
CA TYR A 39 7.99 -0.69 11.00
C TYR A 39 7.51 -1.96 11.70
N ARG A 40 8.10 -3.14 11.41
CA ARG A 40 7.80 -4.37 12.15
C ARG A 40 8.30 -4.34 13.58
N VAL A 41 9.39 -3.60 13.82
CA VAL A 41 10.00 -3.41 15.14
C VAL A 41 9.30 -2.30 15.93
N ILE A 42 8.54 -1.44 15.24
CA ILE A 42 7.81 -0.37 15.88
C ILE A 42 6.55 -0.98 16.52
N ASP A 43 6.48 -0.81 17.84
CA ASP A 43 5.46 -1.40 18.72
C ASP A 43 4.03 -1.09 18.25
N ASN A 44 3.10 -1.96 18.67
CA ASN A 44 1.64 -1.77 18.49
C ASN A 44 1.21 -0.33 18.77
N GLU A 45 1.89 0.33 19.72
CA GLU A 45 1.68 1.71 20.11
C GLU A 45 1.60 2.71 18.93
N VAL A 46 2.38 2.54 17.86
CA VAL A 46 2.29 3.48 16.71
C VAL A 46 1.03 3.22 15.89
N LEU A 47 0.68 1.96 15.67
CA LEU A 47 -0.56 1.59 14.97
C LEU A 47 -1.79 1.99 15.81
N ASP A 48 -1.74 1.73 17.11
CA ASP A 48 -2.80 2.08 18.06
C ASP A 48 -3.01 3.59 18.10
N ARG A 49 -1.93 4.40 18.18
CA ARG A 49 -2.03 5.87 18.18
C ARG A 49 -2.69 6.45 16.93
N PHE A 50 -2.42 5.90 15.75
CA PHE A 50 -3.07 6.38 14.51
C PHE A 50 -4.51 5.89 14.42
N SER A 51 -4.79 4.68 14.91
CA SER A 51 -6.14 4.11 14.91
C SER A 51 -7.07 4.81 15.91
N GLU A 52 -6.58 5.17 17.10
CA GLU A 52 -7.35 5.89 18.13
C GLU A 52 -7.76 7.30 17.70
N ARG A 53 -6.97 7.94 16.83
CA ARG A 53 -7.24 9.29 16.33
C ARG A 53 -7.99 9.31 15.01
N ALA A 54 -8.25 8.15 14.41
CA ALA A 54 -8.92 8.06 13.13
C ALA A 54 -10.41 8.39 13.26
N GLU A 55 -10.91 9.23 12.37
CA GLU A 55 -12.35 9.46 12.21
C GLU A 55 -13.03 8.26 11.54
N SER A 56 -12.28 7.53 10.70
CA SER A 56 -12.76 6.33 10.01
C SER A 56 -11.64 5.31 9.82
N LEU A 57 -11.96 4.03 10.02
CA LEU A 57 -11.05 2.91 9.84
C LEU A 57 -11.42 2.07 8.62
N VAL A 58 -10.44 1.77 7.77
CA VAL A 58 -10.57 0.89 6.60
C VAL A 58 -9.76 -0.38 6.83
N ASN A 59 -10.45 -1.48 7.06
CA ASN A 59 -9.80 -2.77 7.31
C ASN A 59 -9.21 -3.36 6.03
N VAL A 60 -7.89 -3.59 6.02
CA VAL A 60 -7.21 -4.25 4.91
C VAL A 60 -7.27 -5.76 5.10
N ARG A 61 -7.81 -6.44 4.09
CA ARG A 61 -7.90 -7.90 4.11
C ARG A 61 -6.52 -8.53 4.05
N ASP A 62 -6.33 -9.57 4.86
CA ASP A 62 -5.19 -10.45 4.75
C ASP A 62 -5.32 -11.28 3.45
N ILE A 63 -4.31 -11.16 2.57
CA ILE A 63 -4.18 -11.93 1.32
C ILE A 63 -2.82 -12.62 1.25
N SER A 64 -2.69 -13.62 0.38
CA SER A 64 -1.37 -14.16 0.00
C SER A 64 -0.57 -13.08 -0.73
N MET A 65 0.72 -12.96 -0.40
CA MET A 65 1.55 -11.93 -1.01
C MET A 65 1.89 -12.33 -2.45
N PRO A 66 1.54 -11.52 -3.47
CA PRO A 66 2.02 -11.77 -4.82
C PRO A 66 3.54 -11.60 -4.91
N ASP A 67 4.15 -12.20 -5.91
CA ASP A 67 5.57 -12.00 -6.19
C ASP A 67 5.86 -10.58 -6.65
N LEU A 68 6.47 -9.79 -5.76
CA LEU A 68 6.92 -8.43 -6.03
C LEU A 68 8.43 -8.33 -6.30
N SER A 69 9.15 -9.43 -6.51
CA SER A 69 10.60 -9.44 -6.69
C SER A 69 11.07 -8.56 -7.85
N LEU A 70 10.36 -8.59 -8.98
CA LEU A 70 10.65 -7.77 -10.16
C LEU A 70 10.35 -6.28 -9.94
N PRO A 71 9.12 -5.85 -9.58
CA PRO A 71 8.84 -4.43 -9.39
C PRO A 71 9.63 -3.81 -8.22
N SER A 72 9.99 -4.59 -7.20
CA SER A 72 10.79 -4.11 -6.06
C SER A 72 12.25 -3.81 -6.40
N LYS A 73 12.72 -4.14 -7.61
CA LYS A 73 14.08 -3.77 -8.07
C LYS A 73 14.24 -2.25 -8.21
N LEU A 74 13.15 -1.52 -8.46
CA LEU A 74 13.18 -0.07 -8.47
C LEU A 74 13.07 0.47 -7.04
N SER A 75 14.05 1.25 -6.62
CA SER A 75 14.02 1.90 -5.30
C SER A 75 12.79 2.80 -5.16
N ARG A 76 12.16 2.81 -3.96
CA ARG A 76 10.98 3.65 -3.63
C ARG A 76 11.21 5.15 -3.88
N LYS A 77 12.47 5.61 -3.87
CA LYS A 77 12.84 7.01 -4.11
C LYS A 77 13.40 7.28 -5.51
N ALA A 78 13.52 6.27 -6.36
CA ALA A 78 14.03 6.44 -7.72
C ALA A 78 12.99 7.10 -8.63
N HIS A 79 13.47 7.80 -9.66
CA HIS A 79 12.60 8.28 -10.72
C HIS A 79 12.09 7.10 -11.56
N PHE A 80 10.82 7.18 -11.96
CA PHE A 80 10.19 6.24 -12.87
C PHE A 80 9.93 6.92 -14.23
N SER A 81 10.08 6.17 -15.31
CA SER A 81 9.78 6.64 -16.67
C SER A 81 9.54 5.46 -17.58
N LEU A 82 8.44 5.50 -18.34
CA LEU A 82 8.10 4.49 -19.36
C LEU A 82 9.08 4.48 -20.54
N CYS A 83 9.91 5.51 -20.70
CA CYS A 83 10.95 5.52 -21.74
C CYS A 83 12.05 4.49 -21.46
N VAL A 84 12.27 4.14 -20.19
CA VAL A 84 13.27 3.14 -19.78
C VAL A 84 12.70 1.72 -19.96
N PRO A 85 13.32 0.84 -20.77
CA PRO A 85 12.79 -0.50 -21.03
C PRO A 85 12.59 -1.35 -19.78
N ALA A 86 13.54 -1.30 -18.83
CA ALA A 86 13.43 -2.03 -17.57
C ALA A 86 12.21 -1.57 -16.74
N HIS A 87 11.91 -0.26 -16.73
CA HIS A 87 10.76 0.29 -16.02
C HIS A 87 9.44 -0.20 -16.60
N ARG A 88 9.35 -0.33 -17.93
CA ARG A 88 8.16 -0.89 -18.58
C ARG A 88 7.91 -2.33 -18.16
N LEU A 89 8.95 -3.15 -18.11
CA LEU A 89 8.82 -4.56 -17.69
C LEU A 89 8.34 -4.67 -16.22
N MET A 90 8.90 -3.84 -15.33
CA MET A 90 8.48 -3.77 -13.94
C MET A 90 7.02 -3.31 -13.80
N ALA A 91 6.64 -2.27 -14.54
CA ALA A 91 5.27 -1.75 -14.54
C ALA A 91 4.27 -2.77 -15.09
N ALA A 92 4.58 -3.42 -16.22
CA ALA A 92 3.73 -4.44 -16.82
C ALA A 92 3.43 -5.59 -15.84
N ARG A 93 4.47 -6.11 -15.15
CA ARG A 93 4.30 -7.17 -14.15
C ARG A 93 3.39 -6.74 -12.99
N LEU A 94 3.54 -5.51 -12.51
CA LEU A 94 2.72 -4.99 -11.41
C LEU A 94 1.27 -4.75 -11.86
N ILE A 95 1.05 -4.27 -13.08
CA ILE A 95 -0.28 -4.10 -13.68
C ILE A 95 -0.97 -5.46 -13.82
N ASP A 96 -0.28 -6.47 -14.38
CA ASP A 96 -0.82 -7.83 -14.51
C ASP A 96 -1.26 -8.38 -13.14
N THR A 97 -0.49 -8.09 -12.08
CA THR A 97 -0.83 -8.48 -10.72
C THR A 97 -2.13 -7.81 -10.26
N PHE A 98 -2.28 -6.50 -10.44
CA PHE A 98 -3.52 -5.80 -10.09
C PHE A 98 -4.72 -6.25 -10.92
N MET A 99 -4.55 -6.48 -12.22
CA MET A 99 -5.62 -6.93 -13.11
C MET A 99 -6.07 -8.37 -12.82
N SER A 100 -5.20 -9.19 -12.25
CA SER A 100 -5.54 -10.56 -11.83
C SER A 100 -6.33 -10.63 -10.51
N ALA A 101 -6.49 -9.52 -9.79
CA ALA A 101 -7.21 -9.49 -8.53
C ALA A 101 -8.72 -9.75 -8.75
N PRO A 102 -9.35 -10.68 -8.01
CA PRO A 102 -10.72 -11.11 -8.29
C PRO A 102 -11.79 -10.07 -7.89
N THR A 103 -11.48 -9.20 -6.93
CA THR A 103 -12.43 -8.22 -6.39
C THR A 103 -11.70 -6.97 -5.90
N VAL A 104 -12.42 -5.85 -5.85
CA VAL A 104 -11.99 -4.66 -5.11
C VAL A 104 -12.10 -4.98 -3.61
N ALA A 105 -10.95 -5.05 -2.94
CA ALA A 105 -10.81 -5.43 -1.53
C ALA A 105 -11.19 -4.29 -0.59
#